data_AF-A0A847ARR3-F1
#
_entry.id   AF-A0A847ARR3-F1
#
_cell.length_a   1.000
_cell.length_b   1.000
_cell.length_c   1.000
_cell.angle_alpha   90.00
_cell.angle_beta   90.00
_cell.angle_gamma   90.00
#
_symmetry.space_group_name_H-M   'P 1'
#
loop_
_entity.id
_entity.type
_entity.pdbx_description
1 polymer ?
#
loop_
_entity_poly.entity_id
_entity_poly.type
_entity_poly.pdbx_seq_one_letter_code
_entity_poly.pdbx_strand_id
1 'polypeptide(L)'
;MANFNCAFEIINDFHSFRDLFYLLMIGSGVGVRILKSDIEQLSKIRANYKIIHEDYTPIEKSKREDNTGVEFSHNNSVKITVGDSKEGWVQSLDHFFSFINSSEYRNINTIIINYNNVRPKGEVLKTFGGTASGHASMKNMFTKIDMVIKKRGAIEGKDRFKLKPIDCLDVANIIGENVVVGGVRRTAEIMLIDYDDTDCIEAKSKLYKQIDGQWIVDKDIIHRSMSNNSIYYRKKPTRQQLKWQIEQMRYSGEPGWVNEEAGSKRRPNMNGVNPCGEILLDNKGLCNLTTINVFSFVDENGNLDEKGLLNAQRLSARAAYRMTCVELELSQWDRVQQRDKLTGCSLTGWQDMVNAAGLDRDQQAALLRKLKDAAHDESERYAGEI
;
A
#
# COMPACT_ATOMS: atom_id res chain seq x y z
N MET A 1 -12.09 -1.29 -8.03
CA MET A 1 -10.62 -1.11 -8.13
C MET A 1 -9.85 -2.40 -8.41
N ALA A 2 -10.47 -3.59 -8.50
CA ALA A 2 -9.76 -4.88 -8.66
C ALA A 2 -8.86 -5.03 -9.91
N ASN A 3 -9.02 -4.16 -10.91
CA ASN A 3 -8.18 -4.15 -12.11
C ASN A 3 -6.86 -3.36 -11.94
N PHE A 4 -6.68 -2.68 -10.81
CA PHE A 4 -5.49 -1.92 -10.50
C PHE A 4 -4.69 -2.66 -9.42
N ASN A 5 -3.52 -3.16 -9.81
CA ASN A 5 -2.69 -4.00 -8.94
C ASN A 5 -1.80 -3.20 -7.98
N CYS A 6 -1.75 -1.88 -8.13
CA CYS A 6 -0.86 -1.02 -7.36
C CYS A 6 -1.52 0.34 -7.11
N ALA A 7 -1.23 0.92 -5.95
CA ALA A 7 -1.83 2.16 -5.45
C ALA A 7 -0.80 2.98 -4.64
N PHE A 8 -1.14 4.22 -4.35
CA PHE A 8 -0.40 5.07 -3.41
C PHE A 8 -1.32 5.91 -2.55
N GLU A 9 -1.01 6.02 -1.27
CA GLU A 9 -1.68 6.92 -0.33
C GLU A 9 -0.74 7.52 0.73
N ILE A 10 -1.21 8.60 1.34
CA ILE A 10 -0.60 9.26 2.47
C ILE A 10 -1.41 8.92 3.72
N ILE A 11 -0.72 8.52 4.79
CA ILE A 11 -1.35 8.40 6.11
C ILE A 11 -1.34 9.76 6.78
N ASN A 12 -2.45 10.48 6.68
CA ASN A 12 -2.65 11.78 7.33
C ASN A 12 -3.96 11.86 8.14
N ASP A 13 -4.79 10.82 8.07
CA ASP A 13 -5.96 10.60 8.92
C ASP A 13 -6.10 9.09 9.25
N PHE A 14 -6.98 8.73 10.19
CA PHE A 14 -7.17 7.32 10.56
C PHE A 14 -7.95 6.51 9.52
N HIS A 15 -8.71 7.18 8.66
CA HIS A 15 -9.43 6.54 7.58
C HIS A 15 -8.48 6.04 6.48
N SER A 16 -7.30 6.66 6.33
CA SER A 16 -6.22 6.15 5.47
C SER A 16 -5.83 4.70 5.83
N PHE A 17 -5.85 4.31 7.11
CA PHE A 17 -5.60 2.90 7.48
C PHE A 17 -6.73 1.96 7.03
N ARG A 18 -7.97 2.47 6.93
CA ARG A 18 -9.09 1.73 6.34
C ARG A 18 -8.89 1.54 4.84
N ASP A 19 -8.52 2.59 4.12
CA ASP A 19 -8.24 2.54 2.69
C ASP A 19 -7.08 1.55 2.41
N LEU A 20 -5.98 1.65 3.15
CA LEU A 20 -4.84 0.73 3.07
C LEU A 20 -5.29 -0.72 3.24
N PHE A 21 -6.06 -1.01 4.29
CA PHE A 21 -6.54 -2.35 4.56
C PHE A 21 -7.43 -2.86 3.42
N TYR A 22 -8.31 -2.03 2.87
CA TYR A 22 -9.15 -2.40 1.74
C TYR A 22 -8.33 -2.73 0.48
N LEU A 23 -7.38 -1.87 0.12
CA LEU A 23 -6.52 -2.03 -1.06
C LEU A 23 -5.71 -3.32 -1.00
N LEU A 24 -5.11 -3.60 0.15
CA LEU A 24 -4.36 -4.83 0.36
C LEU A 24 -5.29 -6.06 0.26
N MET A 25 -6.50 -6.00 0.81
CA MET A 25 -7.48 -7.10 0.75
C MET A 25 -7.99 -7.38 -0.67
N ILE A 26 -7.99 -6.40 -1.58
CA ILE A 26 -8.28 -6.61 -3.01
C ILE A 26 -7.02 -6.99 -3.82
N GLY A 27 -5.89 -7.20 -3.15
CA GLY A 27 -4.64 -7.65 -3.75
C GLY A 27 -3.84 -6.56 -4.47
N SER A 28 -4.11 -5.28 -4.16
CA SER A 28 -3.30 -4.16 -4.63
C SER A 28 -2.09 -3.99 -3.73
N GLY A 29 -0.90 -3.77 -4.30
CA GLY A 29 0.25 -3.31 -3.56
C GLY A 29 0.17 -1.80 -3.32
N VAL A 30 0.51 -1.31 -2.13
CA VAL A 30 0.30 0.09 -1.76
C VAL A 30 1.61 0.77 -1.40
N GLY A 31 1.91 1.88 -2.05
CA GLY A 31 2.89 2.83 -1.55
C GLY A 31 2.26 3.72 -0.50
N VAL A 32 2.91 3.82 0.66
CA VAL A 32 2.37 4.50 1.82
C VAL A 32 3.36 5.54 2.27
N ARG A 33 2.93 6.80 2.38
CA ARG A 33 3.77 7.89 2.88
C ARG A 33 3.41 8.26 4.32
N ILE A 34 4.45 8.36 5.16
CA ILE A 34 4.37 8.63 6.60
C ILE A 34 5.39 9.70 7.01
N LEU A 35 5.51 10.80 6.26
CA LEU A 35 6.41 11.88 6.65
C LEU A 35 5.95 12.50 7.97
N LYS A 36 6.87 13.10 8.73
CA LYS A 36 6.55 13.80 9.98
C LYS A 36 5.42 14.82 9.79
N SER A 37 5.43 15.55 8.68
CA SER A 37 4.37 16.51 8.31
C SER A 37 3.03 15.87 7.95
N ASP A 38 3.01 14.62 7.50
CA ASP A 38 1.77 13.88 7.24
C ASP A 38 1.17 13.44 8.57
N ILE A 39 2.00 12.84 9.43
CA ILE A 39 1.59 12.32 10.74
C ILE A 39 1.20 13.45 11.71
N GLU A 40 1.76 14.64 11.54
CA GLU A 40 1.32 15.84 12.26
C GLU A 40 -0.16 16.19 12.00
N GLN A 41 -0.75 15.78 10.88
CA GLN A 41 -2.17 16.02 10.61
C GLN A 41 -3.07 15.03 11.35
N LEU A 42 -2.54 13.89 11.84
CA LEU A 42 -3.30 12.93 12.61
C LEU A 42 -3.84 13.57 13.89
N SER A 43 -5.10 13.25 14.16
CA SER A 43 -5.77 13.59 15.41
C SER A 43 -5.20 12.78 16.56
N LYS A 44 -5.34 13.31 17.79
CA LYS A 44 -4.82 12.64 18.98
C LYS A 44 -5.67 11.44 19.33
N ILE A 45 -5.05 10.30 19.59
CA ILE A 45 -5.73 9.12 20.12
C ILE A 45 -5.57 9.03 21.63
N ARG A 46 -6.34 8.15 22.25
CA ARG A 46 -6.20 7.76 23.65
C ARG A 46 -5.74 6.31 23.78
N ALA A 47 -5.15 5.98 24.92
CA ALA A 47 -4.79 4.60 25.29
C ALA A 47 -5.54 4.11 26.54
N ASN A 48 -6.47 4.88 27.09
CA ASN A 48 -7.20 4.57 28.33
C ASN A 48 -8.46 3.71 28.06
N TYR A 49 -8.30 2.61 27.33
CA TYR A 49 -9.35 1.61 27.08
C TYR A 49 -8.83 0.19 27.35
N LYS A 50 -9.70 -0.81 27.38
CA LYS A 50 -9.34 -2.23 27.41
C LYS A 50 -9.92 -2.90 26.17
N ILE A 51 -9.12 -3.71 25.48
CA ILE A 51 -9.65 -4.62 24.46
C ILE A 51 -9.98 -5.96 25.11
N ILE A 52 -11.15 -6.49 24.77
CA ILE A 52 -11.57 -7.85 25.11
C ILE A 52 -11.88 -8.56 23.79
N HIS A 53 -11.17 -9.63 23.50
CA HIS A 53 -11.50 -10.51 22.38
C HIS A 53 -12.46 -11.58 22.87
N GLU A 54 -13.69 -11.63 22.34
CA GLU A 54 -14.62 -12.72 22.65
C GLU A 54 -14.12 -14.06 22.09
N ASP A 55 -14.51 -15.13 22.77
CA ASP A 55 -14.25 -16.49 22.29
C ASP A 55 -14.98 -16.74 20.97
N TYR A 56 -14.26 -17.33 20.03
CA TYR A 56 -14.78 -17.57 18.68
C TYR A 56 -15.69 -18.78 18.64
N THR A 57 -16.96 -18.54 18.31
CA THR A 57 -17.95 -19.58 18.02
C THR A 57 -18.57 -19.26 16.66
N PRO A 58 -18.17 -19.97 15.58
CA PRO A 58 -18.58 -19.62 14.22
C PRO A 58 -20.10 -19.71 14.06
N ILE A 59 -20.68 -18.66 13.46
CA ILE A 59 -22.09 -18.66 13.05
C ILE A 59 -22.23 -19.46 11.75
N GLU A 60 -23.37 -20.15 11.62
CA GLU A 60 -23.75 -20.87 10.40
C GLU A 60 -23.68 -19.94 9.18
N LYS A 61 -23.18 -20.46 8.05
CA LYS A 61 -22.91 -19.66 6.84
C LYS A 61 -24.10 -18.81 6.37
N SER A 62 -25.32 -19.31 6.50
CA SER A 62 -26.56 -18.61 6.11
C SER A 62 -26.96 -17.47 7.04
N LYS A 63 -26.37 -17.37 8.23
CA LYS A 63 -26.67 -16.37 9.26
C LYS A 63 -25.52 -15.38 9.49
N ARG A 64 -24.42 -15.51 8.74
CA ARG A 64 -23.28 -14.60 8.84
C ARG A 64 -23.65 -13.27 8.21
N GLU A 65 -23.31 -12.19 8.91
CA GLU A 65 -23.43 -10.85 8.39
C GLU A 65 -22.15 -10.45 7.65
N ASP A 66 -22.30 -9.84 6.47
CA ASP A 66 -21.15 -9.37 5.68
C ASP A 66 -20.53 -8.10 6.27
N ASN A 67 -21.37 -7.21 6.81
CA ASN A 67 -20.94 -5.93 7.38
C ASN A 67 -20.64 -6.05 8.88
N THR A 68 -19.76 -5.18 9.35
CA THR A 68 -19.47 -5.08 10.79
C THR A 68 -20.56 -4.30 11.50
N GLY A 69 -21.04 -4.86 12.61
CA GLY A 69 -21.98 -4.22 13.53
C GLY A 69 -21.30 -3.63 14.75
N VAL A 70 -21.94 -2.64 15.37
CA VAL A 70 -21.51 -2.01 16.62
C VAL A 70 -22.67 -1.97 17.61
N GLU A 71 -22.44 -2.42 18.84
CA GLU A 71 -23.44 -2.39 19.92
C GLU A 71 -22.86 -1.71 21.16
N PHE A 72 -23.56 -0.69 21.69
CA PHE A 72 -23.16 0.00 22.91
C PHE A 72 -23.85 -0.63 24.12
N SER A 73 -23.11 -0.79 25.22
CA SER A 73 -23.65 -1.30 26.48
C SER A 73 -23.05 -0.58 27.68
N HIS A 74 -23.81 -0.55 28.79
CA HIS A 74 -23.36 -0.05 30.10
C HIS A 74 -22.75 1.38 30.08
N ASN A 75 -23.08 2.20 29.07
CA ASN A 75 -22.57 3.56 28.81
C ASN A 75 -21.04 3.72 28.70
N ASN A 76 -20.26 2.64 28.81
CA ASN A 76 -18.80 2.66 28.80
C ASN A 76 -18.18 1.54 27.96
N SER A 77 -19.00 0.68 27.37
CA SER A 77 -18.56 -0.49 26.63
C SER A 77 -19.14 -0.48 25.22
N VAL A 78 -18.33 -0.90 24.26
CA VAL A 78 -18.76 -1.07 22.87
C VAL A 78 -18.33 -2.43 22.37
N LYS A 79 -19.21 -3.12 21.64
CA LYS A 79 -18.92 -4.39 20.98
C LYS A 79 -18.87 -4.17 19.48
N ILE A 80 -17.76 -4.57 18.86
CA ILE A 80 -17.56 -4.62 17.41
C ILE A 80 -17.75 -6.08 16.98
N THR A 81 -18.82 -6.35 16.24
CA THR A 81 -19.10 -7.68 15.67
C THR A 81 -18.62 -7.70 14.23
N VAL A 82 -17.44 -8.29 14.00
CA VAL A 82 -16.74 -8.27 12.71
C VAL A 82 -17.52 -9.05 11.66
N GLY A 83 -17.84 -8.43 10.52
CA GLY A 83 -18.54 -9.06 9.40
C GLY A 83 -17.67 -10.00 8.55
N ASP A 84 -18.30 -10.87 7.74
CA ASP A 84 -17.64 -11.89 6.90
C ASP A 84 -17.34 -11.44 5.46
N SER A 85 -16.99 -10.17 5.28
CA SER A 85 -16.58 -9.59 3.98
C SER A 85 -15.32 -8.74 4.11
N LYS A 86 -14.71 -8.35 2.98
CA LYS A 86 -13.55 -7.43 3.00
C LYS A 86 -13.96 -6.09 3.59
N GLU A 87 -15.14 -5.63 3.20
CA GLU A 87 -15.77 -4.40 3.68
C GLU A 87 -16.02 -4.48 5.19
N GLY A 88 -16.54 -5.60 5.68
CA GLY A 88 -16.73 -5.85 7.11
C GLY A 88 -15.43 -5.79 7.89
N TRP A 89 -14.37 -6.45 7.41
CA TRP A 89 -13.06 -6.43 8.06
C TRP A 89 -12.52 -5.00 8.17
N VAL A 90 -12.60 -4.22 7.09
CA VAL A 90 -12.14 -2.83 7.04
C VAL A 90 -12.99 -1.92 7.94
N GLN A 91 -14.32 -2.08 7.94
CA GLN A 91 -15.24 -1.36 8.84
C GLN A 91 -14.88 -1.60 10.32
N SER A 92 -14.48 -2.82 10.68
CA SER A 92 -14.09 -3.12 12.07
C SER A 92 -12.86 -2.34 12.55
N LEU A 93 -11.88 -2.14 11.65
CA LEU A 93 -10.69 -1.33 11.95
C LEU A 93 -11.03 0.16 12.04
N ASP A 94 -11.87 0.65 11.14
CA ASP A 94 -12.34 2.04 11.12
C ASP A 94 -13.15 2.40 12.38
N HIS A 95 -14.04 1.50 12.81
CA HIS A 95 -14.76 1.63 14.07
C HIS A 95 -13.81 1.64 15.28
N PHE A 96 -12.84 0.72 15.33
CA PHE A 96 -11.85 0.68 16.39
C PHE A 96 -11.10 2.01 16.51
N PHE A 97 -10.56 2.54 15.40
CA PHE A 97 -9.89 3.84 15.41
C PHE A 97 -10.81 4.99 15.80
N SER A 98 -12.06 4.97 15.33
CA SER A 98 -13.07 5.97 15.70
C SER A 98 -13.30 6.04 17.21
N PHE A 99 -13.42 4.89 17.89
CA PHE A 99 -13.63 4.84 19.35
C PHE A 99 -12.46 5.39 20.18
N ILE A 100 -11.23 5.35 19.64
CA ILE A 100 -10.04 5.80 20.37
C ILE A 100 -9.59 7.21 19.97
N ASN A 101 -10.04 7.70 18.81
CA ASN A 101 -9.67 9.01 18.28
C ASN A 101 -10.76 10.08 18.49
N SER A 102 -12.05 9.73 18.39
CA SER A 102 -13.14 10.71 18.53
C SER A 102 -13.42 11.05 19.99
N SER A 103 -13.67 12.34 20.27
CA SER A 103 -14.10 12.80 21.59
C SER A 103 -15.52 12.35 21.95
N GLU A 104 -16.34 11.98 20.96
CA GLU A 104 -17.71 11.50 21.17
C GLU A 104 -17.73 10.20 22.00
N TYR A 105 -16.70 9.37 21.84
CA TYR A 105 -16.57 8.07 22.52
C TYR A 105 -15.65 8.09 23.74
N ARG A 106 -15.40 9.28 24.33
CA ARG A 106 -14.48 9.45 25.47
C ARG A 106 -14.84 8.60 26.70
N ASN A 107 -16.11 8.26 26.87
CA ASN A 107 -16.60 7.45 28.00
C ASN A 107 -16.42 5.95 27.77
N ILE A 108 -16.14 5.53 26.53
CA ILE A 108 -15.92 4.12 26.20
C ILE A 108 -14.55 3.70 26.73
N ASN A 109 -14.51 2.86 27.76
CA ASN A 109 -13.27 2.34 28.32
C ASN A 109 -13.08 0.84 28.02
N THR A 110 -14.09 0.18 27.45
CA THR A 110 -14.03 -1.24 27.08
C THR A 110 -14.47 -1.42 25.64
N ILE A 111 -13.61 -2.01 24.82
CA ILE A 111 -13.88 -2.36 23.42
C ILE A 111 -13.84 -3.87 23.32
N ILE A 112 -14.98 -4.47 23.00
CA ILE A 112 -15.15 -5.91 22.84
C ILE A 112 -15.13 -6.22 21.35
N ILE A 113 -14.34 -7.18 20.90
CA ILE A 113 -14.29 -7.59 19.50
C ILE A 113 -14.78 -9.03 19.39
N ASN A 114 -15.86 -9.21 18.64
CA ASN A 114 -16.47 -10.51 18.32
C ASN A 114 -16.18 -10.87 16.87
N TYR A 115 -15.78 -12.11 16.64
CA TYR A 115 -15.40 -12.60 15.31
C TYR A 115 -16.34 -13.67 14.75
N ASN A 116 -17.49 -13.92 15.37
CA ASN A 116 -18.30 -15.11 15.11
C ASN A 116 -18.86 -15.18 13.68
N ASN A 117 -19.08 -14.04 13.01
CA ASN A 117 -19.45 -14.04 11.60
C ASN A 117 -18.28 -14.43 10.70
N VAL A 118 -17.03 -14.16 11.08
CA VAL A 118 -15.86 -14.46 10.25
C VAL A 118 -15.79 -15.95 9.97
N ARG A 119 -15.77 -16.31 8.69
CA ARG A 119 -15.70 -17.70 8.25
C ARG A 119 -14.50 -18.44 8.85
N PRO A 120 -14.63 -19.73 9.19
CA PRO A 120 -13.57 -20.51 9.78
C PRO A 120 -12.42 -20.74 8.80
N LYS A 121 -11.23 -21.01 9.36
CA LYS A 121 -10.04 -21.36 8.60
C LYS A 121 -10.32 -22.59 7.74
N GLY A 122 -9.92 -22.54 6.47
CA GLY A 122 -10.10 -23.62 5.51
C GLY A 122 -11.37 -23.51 4.65
N GLU A 123 -12.30 -22.60 4.96
CA GLU A 123 -13.48 -22.43 4.11
C GLU A 123 -13.10 -21.82 2.74
N VAL A 124 -13.61 -22.38 1.65
CA VAL A 124 -13.25 -21.99 0.27
C VAL A 124 -13.73 -20.58 -0.05
N LEU A 125 -12.85 -19.78 -0.66
CA LEU A 125 -13.16 -18.42 -1.12
C LEU A 125 -13.74 -18.46 -2.54
N LYS A 126 -14.85 -17.74 -2.78
CA LYS A 126 -15.55 -17.73 -4.08
C LYS A 126 -14.76 -17.02 -5.18
N THR A 127 -14.09 -15.91 -4.88
CA THR A 127 -13.60 -14.95 -5.89
C THR A 127 -12.09 -14.92 -6.07
N PHE A 128 -11.31 -15.32 -5.05
CA PHE A 128 -9.85 -15.20 -5.07
C PHE A 128 -9.11 -16.53 -5.28
N GLY A 129 -9.85 -17.65 -5.34
CA GLY A 129 -9.27 -18.99 -5.20
C GLY A 129 -8.72 -19.23 -3.78
N GLY A 130 -8.46 -20.50 -3.43
CA GLY A 130 -7.92 -20.87 -2.13
C GLY A 130 -8.93 -20.92 -0.98
N THR A 131 -8.43 -20.84 0.25
CA THR A 131 -9.19 -21.01 1.50
C THR A 131 -8.97 -19.84 2.46
N ALA A 132 -9.98 -19.57 3.28
CA ALA A 132 -9.94 -18.52 4.29
C ALA A 132 -8.97 -18.84 5.42
N SER A 133 -8.36 -17.81 6.00
CA SER A 133 -7.42 -17.96 7.12
C SER A 133 -8.08 -18.00 8.50
N GLY A 134 -9.36 -17.64 8.57
CA GLY A 134 -10.12 -17.57 9.81
C GLY A 134 -9.88 -16.29 10.61
N HIS A 135 -10.56 -16.17 11.75
CA HIS A 135 -10.55 -14.97 12.59
C HIS A 135 -9.21 -14.65 13.27
N ALA A 136 -8.30 -15.63 13.39
CA ALA A 136 -7.09 -15.49 14.18
C ALA A 136 -6.16 -14.36 13.68
N SER A 137 -6.12 -14.12 12.36
CA SER A 137 -5.34 -13.03 11.79
C SER A 137 -5.88 -11.66 12.25
N MET A 138 -7.20 -11.48 12.22
CA MET A 138 -7.86 -10.26 12.71
C MET A 138 -7.63 -10.04 14.19
N LYS A 139 -7.73 -11.10 15.01
CA LYS A 139 -7.43 -11.04 16.44
C LYS A 139 -6.00 -10.56 16.69
N ASN A 140 -5.02 -11.15 15.98
CA ASN A 140 -3.62 -10.76 16.09
C ASN A 140 -3.39 -9.31 15.63
N MET A 141 -4.03 -8.88 14.54
CA MET A 141 -3.95 -7.50 14.05
C MET A 141 -4.35 -6.50 15.13
N PHE A 142 -5.54 -6.66 15.71
CA PHE A 142 -6.03 -5.78 16.78
C PHE A 142 -5.16 -5.83 18.03
N THR A 143 -4.69 -7.03 18.42
CA THR A 143 -3.77 -7.18 19.56
C THR A 143 -2.47 -6.40 19.33
N LYS A 144 -1.84 -6.53 18.16
CA LYS A 144 -0.59 -5.83 17.84
C LYS A 144 -0.78 -4.32 17.72
N ILE A 145 -1.85 -3.86 17.07
CA ILE A 145 -2.18 -2.42 16.99
C ILE A 145 -2.40 -1.83 18.39
N ASP A 146 -3.11 -2.55 19.28
CA ASP A 146 -3.26 -2.11 20.67
C ASP A 146 -1.92 -1.99 21.37
N MET A 147 -1.02 -2.96 21.22
CA MET A 147 0.33 -2.88 21.81
C MET A 147 1.11 -1.66 21.33
N VAL A 148 1.06 -1.32 20.04
CA VAL A 148 1.70 -0.11 19.48
C VAL A 148 1.14 1.15 20.15
N ILE A 149 -0.19 1.27 20.21
CA ILE A 149 -0.89 2.43 20.79
C ILE A 149 -0.59 2.56 22.28
N LYS A 150 -0.65 1.46 23.03
CA LYS A 150 -0.38 1.41 24.47
C LYS A 150 1.06 1.78 24.79
N LYS A 151 2.01 1.26 24.02
CA LYS A 151 3.44 1.60 24.15
C LYS A 151 3.66 3.09 23.92
N ARG A 152 3.08 3.67 22.86
CA ARG A 152 3.17 5.13 22.63
C ARG A 152 2.53 5.91 23.78
N GLY A 153 1.35 5.52 24.25
CA GLY A 153 0.68 6.18 25.36
C GLY A 153 1.51 6.18 26.66
N ALA A 154 2.17 5.06 26.97
CA ALA A 154 3.06 4.96 28.11
C ALA A 154 4.29 5.89 27.99
N ILE A 155 4.87 6.01 26.78
CA ILE A 155 6.00 6.92 26.51
C ILE A 155 5.57 8.39 26.65
N GLU A 156 4.40 8.75 26.13
CA GLU A 156 3.90 10.13 26.12
C GLU A 156 3.37 10.57 27.49
N GLY A 157 2.95 9.64 28.34
CA GLY A 157 2.47 9.90 29.70
C GLY A 157 1.20 10.76 29.76
N LYS A 158 0.38 10.77 28.70
CA LYS A 158 -0.82 11.61 28.55
C LYS A 158 -2.02 10.76 28.17
N ASP A 159 -3.21 11.19 28.60
CA ASP A 159 -4.47 10.52 28.23
C ASP A 159 -4.72 10.53 26.72
N ARG A 160 -4.36 11.65 26.05
CA ARG A 160 -4.41 11.80 24.61
C ARG A 160 -3.07 12.24 24.05
N PHE A 161 -2.62 11.58 23.00
CA PHE A 161 -1.31 11.79 22.40
C PHE A 161 -1.36 11.58 20.88
N LYS A 162 -0.31 12.02 20.19
CA LYS A 162 -0.15 11.77 18.75
C LYS A 162 0.71 10.52 18.54
N LEU A 163 0.39 9.77 17.50
CA LEU A 163 1.29 8.76 16.97
C LEU A 163 2.51 9.45 16.32
N LYS A 164 3.63 8.75 16.28
CA LYS A 164 4.83 9.12 15.52
C LYS A 164 4.88 8.30 14.22
N PRO A 165 5.66 8.74 13.21
CA PRO A 165 5.85 7.99 11.96
C PRO A 165 6.15 6.50 12.16
N ILE A 166 7.01 6.15 13.11
CA ILE A 166 7.35 4.75 13.42
C ILE A 166 6.14 3.94 13.92
N ASP A 167 5.20 4.56 14.63
CA ASP A 167 3.99 3.87 15.09
C ASP A 167 3.04 3.64 13.91
N CYS A 168 2.94 4.61 13.00
CA CYS A 168 2.13 4.49 11.77
C CYS A 168 2.74 3.46 10.79
N LEU A 169 4.07 3.39 10.71
CA LEU A 169 4.80 2.32 10.02
C LEU A 169 4.41 0.96 10.59
N ASP A 170 4.44 0.82 11.93
CA ASP A 170 4.08 -0.42 12.59
C ASP A 170 2.63 -0.81 12.32
N VAL A 171 1.68 0.13 12.44
CA VAL A 171 0.24 -0.12 12.15
C VAL A 171 0.02 -0.54 10.69
N ALA A 172 0.60 0.16 9.72
CA ALA A 172 0.49 -0.19 8.30
C ALA A 172 1.00 -1.61 8.02
N ASN A 173 2.21 -1.92 8.51
CA ASN A 173 2.81 -3.25 8.36
C ASN A 173 2.01 -4.37 9.09
N ILE A 174 1.38 -4.07 10.23
CA ILE A 174 0.49 -5.03 10.93
C ILE A 174 -0.77 -5.33 10.10
N ILE A 175 -1.32 -4.31 9.42
CA ILE A 175 -2.42 -4.50 8.46
C ILE A 175 -1.93 -5.40 7.31
N GLY A 176 -0.77 -5.12 6.74
CA GLY A 176 -0.16 -5.97 5.71
C GLY A 176 0.03 -7.42 6.14
N GLU A 177 0.55 -7.64 7.34
CA GLU A 177 0.74 -8.97 7.93
C GLU A 177 -0.60 -9.72 8.06
N ASN A 178 -1.64 -9.04 8.54
CA ASN A 178 -2.99 -9.62 8.63
C ASN A 178 -3.49 -10.10 7.26
N VAL A 179 -3.29 -9.31 6.22
CA VAL A 179 -3.75 -9.64 4.86
C VAL A 179 -2.97 -10.81 4.25
N VAL A 180 -1.64 -10.87 4.46
CA VAL A 180 -0.81 -12.00 4.02
C VAL A 180 -1.22 -13.29 4.72
N VAL A 181 -1.31 -13.25 6.05
CA VAL A 181 -1.78 -14.40 6.83
C VAL A 181 -3.21 -14.74 6.43
N GLY A 182 -4.03 -13.75 6.04
CA GLY A 182 -5.38 -13.82 5.48
C GLY A 182 -5.53 -14.55 4.15
N GLY A 183 -4.43 -14.99 3.53
CA GLY A 183 -4.44 -15.82 2.32
C GLY A 183 -4.24 -15.02 1.03
N VAL A 184 -4.13 -13.69 1.10
CA VAL A 184 -3.81 -12.85 -0.06
C VAL A 184 -2.29 -12.81 -0.24
N ARG A 185 -1.75 -13.68 -1.10
CA ARG A 185 -0.30 -13.83 -1.35
C ARG A 185 0.38 -12.61 -2.05
N ARG A 186 -0.33 -11.50 -2.24
CA ARG A 186 0.09 -10.35 -3.07
C ARG A 186 0.18 -9.03 -2.30
N THR A 187 0.09 -9.03 -0.97
CA THR A 187 0.34 -7.82 -0.18
C THR A 187 1.78 -7.38 -0.39
N ALA A 188 1.95 -6.16 -0.90
CA ALA A 188 3.25 -5.53 -1.06
C ALA A 188 3.11 -4.07 -0.65
N GLU A 189 4.02 -3.61 0.21
CA GLU A 189 4.02 -2.24 0.70
C GLU A 189 5.40 -1.60 0.47
N ILE A 190 5.41 -0.31 0.11
CA ILE A 190 6.60 0.55 0.22
C ILE A 190 6.29 1.68 1.19
N MET A 191 7.13 1.88 2.20
CA MET A 191 6.99 2.98 3.16
C MET A 191 7.90 4.13 2.75
N LEU A 192 7.31 5.29 2.45
CA LEU A 192 8.03 6.52 2.17
C LEU A 192 8.20 7.34 3.45
N ILE A 193 9.45 7.48 3.87
CA ILE A 193 9.85 8.04 5.18
C ILE A 193 10.70 9.29 5.02
N ASP A 194 10.69 10.18 6.03
CA ASP A 194 11.51 11.39 6.01
C ASP A 194 13.01 11.06 6.07
N TYR A 195 13.80 11.87 5.36
CA TYR A 195 15.26 11.72 5.29
C TYR A 195 16.00 11.96 6.63
N ASP A 196 15.33 12.57 7.60
CA ASP A 196 15.85 12.86 8.93
C ASP A 196 15.09 12.12 10.04
N ASP A 197 14.30 11.09 9.68
CA ASP A 197 13.63 10.22 10.64
C ASP A 197 14.45 8.94 10.88
N THR A 198 15.40 9.03 11.81
CA THR A 198 16.29 7.92 12.16
C THR A 198 15.53 6.70 12.69
N ASP A 199 14.43 6.91 13.42
CA ASP A 199 13.62 5.81 13.98
C ASP A 199 13.01 4.97 12.84
N CYS A 200 12.51 5.63 11.79
CA CYS A 200 11.96 4.97 10.61
C CYS A 200 13.04 4.38 9.69
N ILE A 201 14.14 5.10 9.48
CA ILE A 201 15.25 4.64 8.62
C ILE A 201 15.86 3.36 9.19
N GLU A 202 16.05 3.31 10.52
CA GLU A 202 16.64 2.16 11.21
C GLU A 202 15.59 1.15 11.68
N ALA A 203 14.31 1.32 11.33
CA ALA A 203 13.20 0.52 11.85
C ALA A 203 13.39 -1.00 11.66
N LYS A 204 14.07 -1.39 10.60
CA LYS A 204 14.34 -2.80 10.23
C LYS A 204 15.74 -3.28 10.62
N SER A 205 16.60 -2.41 11.14
CA SER A 205 18.01 -2.74 11.46
C SER A 205 18.18 -3.85 12.49
N LYS A 206 17.20 -4.02 13.39
CA LYS A 206 17.22 -5.01 14.48
C LYS A 206 16.24 -6.17 14.27
N LEU A 207 15.69 -6.30 13.06
CA LEU A 207 14.72 -7.34 12.72
C LEU A 207 15.33 -8.74 12.86
N TYR A 208 16.61 -8.87 12.50
CA TYR A 208 17.39 -10.08 12.68
C TYR A 208 18.59 -9.78 13.58
N LYS A 209 18.77 -10.58 14.62
CA LYS A 209 19.89 -10.50 15.55
C LYS A 209 20.69 -11.78 15.47
N GLN A 210 22.02 -11.67 15.40
CA GLN A 210 22.88 -12.83 15.46
C GLN A 210 23.19 -13.14 16.93
N ILE A 211 22.75 -14.29 17.42
CA ILE A 211 23.01 -14.79 18.77
C ILE A 211 23.60 -16.19 18.60
N ASP A 212 24.79 -16.44 19.16
CA ASP A 212 25.52 -17.71 19.06
C ASP A 212 25.70 -18.22 17.62
N GLY A 213 25.94 -17.30 16.67
CA GLY A 213 26.10 -17.62 15.26
C GLY A 213 24.79 -17.89 14.50
N GLN A 214 23.64 -17.94 15.19
CA GLN A 214 22.33 -18.11 14.57
C GLN A 214 21.60 -16.78 14.40
N TRP A 215 20.92 -16.60 13.27
CA TRP A 215 20.04 -15.46 13.04
C TRP A 215 18.68 -15.71 13.69
N ILE A 216 18.35 -14.90 14.70
CA ILE A 216 17.08 -14.94 15.41
C ILE A 216 16.26 -13.71 15.01
N VAL A 217 15.02 -13.95 14.60
CA VAL A 217 14.07 -12.88 14.26
C VAL A 217 13.46 -12.29 15.52
N ASP A 218 13.40 -10.96 15.58
CA ASP A 218 12.72 -10.25 16.67
C ASP A 218 11.20 -10.27 16.44
N LYS A 219 10.50 -11.09 17.22
CA LYS A 219 9.05 -11.29 17.08
C LYS A 219 8.23 -10.04 17.41
N ASP A 220 8.78 -9.08 18.16
CA ASP A 220 8.07 -7.87 18.55
C ASP A 220 8.00 -6.84 17.41
N ILE A 221 8.89 -6.96 16.43
CA ILE A 221 8.98 -6.06 15.26
C ILE A 221 8.91 -6.80 13.93
N ILE A 222 8.59 -8.10 13.94
CA ILE A 222 8.59 -8.95 12.74
C ILE A 222 7.67 -8.41 11.64
N HIS A 223 6.56 -7.76 12.01
CA HIS A 223 5.63 -7.14 11.06
C HIS A 223 6.33 -6.13 10.15
N ARG A 224 7.42 -5.48 10.58
CA ARG A 224 8.19 -4.53 9.74
C ARG A 224 8.84 -5.16 8.51
N SER A 225 8.83 -6.49 8.38
CA SER A 225 9.22 -7.16 7.13
C SER A 225 8.19 -7.01 6.01
N MET A 226 7.00 -6.49 6.30
CA MET A 226 5.89 -6.41 5.35
C MET A 226 6.07 -5.32 4.29
N SER A 227 6.97 -4.36 4.51
CA SER A 227 7.26 -3.28 3.58
C SER A 227 8.75 -3.13 3.31
N ASN A 228 9.06 -2.57 2.15
CA ASN A 228 10.37 -1.99 1.86
C ASN A 228 10.35 -0.49 2.21
N ASN A 229 11.34 0.00 2.94
CA ASN A 229 11.40 1.38 3.38
C ASN A 229 12.26 2.20 2.41
N SER A 230 11.72 3.31 1.93
CA SER A 230 12.43 4.24 1.05
C SER A 230 12.42 5.65 1.60
N ILE A 231 13.58 6.29 1.58
CA ILE A 231 13.73 7.68 2.00
C ILE A 231 13.18 8.60 0.93
N TYR A 232 12.26 9.48 1.31
CA TYR A 232 11.67 10.51 0.47
C TYR A 232 12.51 11.80 0.54
N TYR A 233 13.39 11.98 -0.45
CA TYR A 233 14.28 13.12 -0.53
C TYR A 233 13.63 14.33 -1.19
N ARG A 234 13.53 15.41 -0.41
CA ARG A 234 13.06 16.74 -0.85
C ARG A 234 14.20 17.74 -1.09
N LYS A 235 15.42 17.32 -0.77
CA LYS A 235 16.67 18.04 -1.02
C LYS A 235 17.81 17.04 -1.15
N LYS A 236 18.92 17.47 -1.75
CA LYS A 236 20.12 16.65 -1.89
C LYS A 236 20.69 16.24 -0.51
N PRO A 237 20.85 14.94 -0.22
CA PRO A 237 21.51 14.47 0.99
C PRO A 237 23.00 14.82 1.01
N THR A 238 23.59 14.82 2.22
CA THR A 238 25.03 14.97 2.37
C THR A 238 25.77 13.73 1.85
N ARG A 239 27.03 13.89 1.43
CA ARG A 239 27.87 12.76 0.99
C ARG A 239 28.05 11.72 2.09
N GLN A 240 28.11 12.15 3.36
CA GLN A 240 28.22 11.25 4.51
C GLN A 240 26.96 10.41 4.70
N GLN A 241 25.77 11.02 4.62
CA GLN A 241 24.50 10.30 4.68
C GLN A 241 24.38 9.27 3.55
N LEU A 242 24.69 9.67 2.30
CA LEU A 242 24.67 8.74 1.17
C LEU A 242 25.66 7.58 1.34
N LYS A 243 26.88 7.87 1.81
CA LYS A 243 27.88 6.82 2.06
C LYS A 243 27.36 5.81 3.07
N TRP A 244 26.86 6.27 4.22
CA TRP A 244 26.32 5.40 5.25
C TRP A 244 25.13 4.57 4.73
N GLN A 245 24.21 5.16 3.98
CA GLN A 245 23.05 4.45 3.41
C GLN A 245 23.47 3.37 2.41
N ILE A 246 24.42 3.66 1.51
CA ILE A 246 24.95 2.65 0.58
C ILE A 246 25.65 1.52 1.35
N GLU A 247 26.37 1.84 2.44
CA GLU A 247 26.95 0.83 3.31
C GLU A 247 25.88 -0.06 3.95
N GLN A 248 24.74 0.51 4.40
CA GLN A 248 23.61 -0.27 4.92
C GLN A 248 22.95 -1.16 3.86
N MET A 249 22.75 -0.65 2.64
CA MET A 249 22.15 -1.41 1.53
C MET A 249 22.93 -2.69 1.19
N ARG A 250 24.24 -2.73 1.45
CA ARG A 250 25.05 -3.95 1.26
C ARG A 250 24.62 -5.11 2.14
N TYR A 251 24.01 -4.82 3.29
CA TYR A 251 23.58 -5.83 4.27
C TYR A 251 22.10 -6.20 4.13
N SER A 252 21.24 -5.26 3.73
CA SER A 252 19.79 -5.44 3.75
C SER A 252 19.07 -5.14 2.44
N GLY A 253 19.75 -4.54 1.45
CA GLY A 253 19.11 -3.97 0.26
C GLY A 253 18.35 -2.65 0.51
N GLU A 254 18.36 -2.15 1.74
CA GLU A 254 17.54 -1.02 2.21
C GLU A 254 18.43 0.09 2.83
N PRO A 255 17.95 1.35 2.90
CA PRO A 255 16.67 1.85 2.41
C PRO A 255 16.72 2.23 0.93
N GLY A 256 15.63 2.06 0.18
CA GLY A 256 15.50 2.64 -1.16
C GLY A 256 15.42 4.17 -1.11
N TRP A 257 15.43 4.83 -2.28
CA TRP A 257 15.34 6.30 -2.37
C TRP A 257 14.29 6.74 -3.36
N VAL A 258 13.51 7.76 -2.99
CA VAL A 258 12.58 8.48 -3.86
C VAL A 258 12.97 9.94 -3.88
N ASN A 259 13.17 10.51 -5.08
CA ASN A 259 13.58 11.91 -5.25
C ASN A 259 12.36 12.76 -5.66
N GLU A 260 11.78 13.47 -4.68
CA GLU A 260 10.67 14.39 -4.91
C GLU A 260 11.07 15.50 -5.90
N GLU A 261 12.24 16.11 -5.76
CA GLU A 261 12.65 17.25 -6.61
C GLU A 261 12.63 16.88 -8.10
N ALA A 262 13.05 15.66 -8.43
CA ALA A 262 12.97 15.13 -9.79
C ALA A 262 11.55 14.67 -10.17
N GLY A 263 10.82 14.06 -9.22
CA GLY A 263 9.44 13.60 -9.41
C GLY A 263 8.48 14.76 -9.72
N SER A 264 8.50 15.81 -8.90
CA SER A 264 7.63 16.99 -9.03
C SER A 264 7.89 17.78 -10.31
N LYS A 265 9.11 17.75 -10.87
CA LYS A 265 9.39 18.34 -12.20
C LYS A 265 8.68 17.61 -13.35
N ARG A 266 8.42 16.31 -13.19
CA ARG A 266 7.73 15.47 -14.19
C ARG A 266 6.23 15.41 -13.96
N ARG A 267 5.80 15.45 -12.69
CA ARG A 267 4.42 15.45 -12.26
C ARG A 267 4.28 16.38 -11.05
N PRO A 268 3.82 17.63 -11.23
CA PRO A 268 3.81 18.66 -10.18
C PRO A 268 3.07 18.27 -8.89
N ASN A 269 2.02 17.44 -8.98
CA ASN A 269 1.27 16.92 -7.84
C ASN A 269 1.72 15.53 -7.36
N MET A 270 2.93 15.09 -7.72
CA MET A 270 3.47 13.84 -7.20
C MET A 270 3.68 13.93 -5.69
N ASN A 271 3.14 12.95 -4.98
CA ASN A 271 3.28 12.80 -3.54
C ASN A 271 4.06 11.53 -3.15
N GLY A 272 4.15 10.55 -4.05
CA GLY A 272 4.91 9.32 -3.85
C GLY A 272 4.83 8.39 -5.04
N VAL A 273 5.07 7.11 -4.79
CA VAL A 273 5.17 6.06 -5.81
C VAL A 273 4.49 4.78 -5.34
N ASN A 274 4.10 3.90 -6.26
CA ASN A 274 3.67 2.55 -5.94
C ASN A 274 4.84 1.66 -5.46
N PRO A 275 4.60 0.43 -4.97
CA PRO A 275 5.66 -0.44 -4.42
C PRO A 275 6.88 -0.69 -5.31
N CYS A 276 6.70 -0.71 -6.63
CA CYS A 276 7.78 -0.94 -7.58
C CYS A 276 8.48 0.35 -8.04
N GLY A 277 7.98 1.53 -7.64
CA GLY A 277 8.64 2.82 -7.84
C GLY A 277 8.53 3.42 -9.24
N GLU A 278 7.83 2.78 -10.17
CA GLU A 278 7.76 3.14 -11.59
C GLU A 278 6.72 4.20 -11.91
N ILE A 279 5.68 4.36 -11.08
CA ILE A 279 4.64 5.37 -11.29
C ILE A 279 4.71 6.48 -10.24
N LEU A 280 4.81 7.72 -10.71
CA LEU A 280 4.67 8.92 -9.90
C LEU A 280 3.17 9.13 -9.61
N LEU A 281 2.77 9.09 -8.35
CA LEU A 281 1.37 9.12 -7.92
C LEU A 281 1.07 10.31 -7.01
N ASP A 282 -0.11 10.89 -7.17
CA ASP A 282 -0.73 11.76 -6.17
C ASP A 282 -1.40 10.89 -5.08
N ASN A 283 -1.75 11.47 -3.94
CA ASN A 283 -2.46 10.76 -2.88
C ASN A 283 -3.76 10.14 -3.42
N LYS A 284 -4.03 8.89 -3.03
CA LYS A 284 -5.18 8.09 -3.51
C LYS A 284 -5.14 7.84 -5.03
N GLY A 285 -3.92 7.68 -5.56
CA GLY A 285 -3.66 7.42 -6.97
C GLY A 285 -3.44 5.93 -7.26
N LEU A 286 -3.83 5.50 -8.45
CA LEU A 286 -3.70 4.11 -8.90
C LEU A 286 -2.66 3.96 -10.02
N CYS A 287 -1.99 2.82 -10.02
CA CYS A 287 -1.09 2.41 -11.08
C CYS A 287 -1.89 1.63 -12.15
N ASN A 288 -1.87 2.14 -13.39
CA ASN A 288 -2.62 1.61 -14.52
C ASN A 288 -1.66 1.23 -15.66
N LEU A 289 -1.26 -0.04 -15.70
CA LEU A 289 -0.23 -0.51 -16.64
C LEU A 289 -0.81 -1.36 -17.76
N THR A 290 -0.30 -1.10 -18.95
CA THR A 290 -0.29 -2.03 -20.08
C THR A 290 1.17 -2.31 -20.43
N THR A 291 1.46 -3.46 -21.04
CA THR A 291 2.84 -3.81 -21.39
C THR A 291 2.91 -4.44 -22.77
N ILE A 292 3.83 -3.96 -23.60
CA ILE A 292 4.12 -4.53 -24.92
C ILE A 292 5.46 -5.26 -24.87
N ASN A 293 5.49 -6.48 -25.37
CA ASN A 293 6.74 -7.16 -25.66
C ASN A 293 7.33 -6.62 -26.98
N VAL A 294 8.31 -5.74 -26.89
CA VAL A 294 8.88 -5.06 -28.08
C VAL A 294 9.73 -6.01 -28.93
N PHE A 295 10.27 -7.08 -28.34
CA PHE A 295 11.03 -8.09 -29.08
C PHE A 295 10.18 -8.83 -30.11
N SER A 296 8.87 -8.94 -29.89
CA SER A 296 7.94 -9.55 -30.84
C SER A 296 7.80 -8.81 -32.17
N PHE A 297 8.41 -7.62 -32.29
CA PHE A 297 8.42 -6.80 -33.51
C PHE A 297 9.76 -6.90 -34.28
N VAL A 298 10.65 -7.81 -33.89
CA VAL A 298 11.89 -8.08 -34.62
C VAL A 298 11.74 -9.39 -35.39
N ASP A 299 12.02 -9.37 -36.70
CA ASP A 299 12.00 -10.57 -37.53
C ASP A 299 13.26 -11.44 -37.36
N GLU A 300 13.27 -12.61 -38.00
CA GLU A 300 14.40 -13.54 -37.96
C GLU A 300 15.72 -12.99 -38.54
N ASN A 301 15.63 -11.93 -39.35
CA ASN A 301 16.78 -11.27 -39.96
C ASN A 301 17.25 -10.06 -39.14
N GLY A 302 16.64 -9.78 -37.99
CA GLY A 302 16.96 -8.65 -37.13
C GLY A 302 16.31 -7.33 -37.56
N ASN A 303 15.36 -7.33 -38.50
CA ASN A 303 14.66 -6.10 -38.89
C ASN A 303 13.55 -5.77 -37.89
N LEU A 304 13.55 -4.54 -37.39
CA LEU A 304 12.50 -4.02 -36.52
C LEU A 304 11.30 -3.51 -37.34
N ASP A 305 10.11 -4.08 -37.13
CA ASP A 305 8.84 -3.50 -37.58
C ASP A 305 8.44 -2.32 -36.69
N GLU A 306 9.08 -1.17 -36.93
CA GLU A 306 8.80 0.05 -36.18
C GLU A 306 7.33 0.48 -36.34
N LYS A 307 6.73 0.29 -37.52
CA LYS A 307 5.35 0.71 -37.78
C LYS A 307 4.36 -0.12 -36.97
N GLY A 308 4.52 -1.44 -36.96
CA GLY A 308 3.72 -2.34 -36.13
C GLY A 308 3.88 -2.04 -34.64
N LEU A 309 5.11 -1.80 -34.19
CA LEU A 309 5.41 -1.48 -32.79
C LEU A 309 4.74 -0.16 -32.35
N LEU A 310 4.83 0.89 -33.18
CA LEU A 310 4.15 2.17 -32.88
C LEU A 310 2.63 2.01 -32.88
N ASN A 311 2.05 1.18 -33.76
CA ASN A 311 0.63 0.88 -33.73
C ASN A 311 0.22 0.14 -32.45
N ALA A 312 1.02 -0.85 -32.03
CA ALA A 312 0.79 -1.57 -30.78
C ALA A 312 0.84 -0.62 -29.57
N GLN A 313 1.78 0.33 -29.54
CA GLN A 313 1.89 1.34 -28.49
C GLN A 313 0.65 2.25 -28.40
N ARG A 314 0.09 2.65 -29.56
CA ARG A 314 -1.20 3.37 -29.59
C ARG A 314 -2.34 2.52 -29.02
N LEU A 315 -2.45 1.25 -29.43
CA LEU A 315 -3.48 0.35 -28.91
C LEU A 315 -3.34 0.10 -27.40
N SER A 316 -2.12 0.01 -26.90
CA SER A 316 -1.77 -0.07 -25.49
C SER A 316 -2.25 1.17 -24.72
N ALA A 317 -2.01 2.37 -25.24
CA ALA A 317 -2.52 3.63 -24.68
C ALA A 317 -4.05 3.66 -24.62
N ARG A 318 -4.76 3.25 -25.68
CA ARG A 318 -6.23 3.15 -25.68
C ARG A 318 -6.74 2.16 -24.65
N ALA A 319 -6.07 1.01 -24.51
CA ALA A 319 -6.44 0.00 -23.51
C ALA A 319 -6.29 0.55 -22.10
N ALA A 320 -5.14 1.18 -21.78
CA ALA A 320 -4.93 1.84 -20.51
C ALA A 320 -5.97 2.93 -20.26
N TYR A 321 -6.26 3.79 -21.24
CA TYR A 321 -7.22 4.88 -21.07
C TYR A 321 -8.64 4.37 -20.75
N ARG A 322 -9.14 3.33 -21.43
CA ARG A 322 -10.45 2.72 -21.11
C ARG A 322 -10.54 2.25 -19.67
N MET A 323 -9.45 1.73 -19.11
CA MET A 323 -9.43 1.29 -17.71
C MET A 323 -9.70 2.45 -16.74
N THR A 324 -9.34 3.68 -17.11
CA THR A 324 -9.59 4.88 -16.29
C THR A 324 -11.03 5.39 -16.36
N CYS A 325 -11.86 4.84 -17.26
CA CYS A 325 -13.25 5.24 -17.44
C CYS A 325 -14.22 4.46 -16.52
N VAL A 326 -13.73 3.46 -15.78
CA VAL A 326 -14.55 2.76 -14.78
C VAL A 326 -14.76 3.65 -13.56
N GLU A 327 -15.92 3.55 -12.92
CA GLU A 327 -16.17 4.19 -11.63
C GLU A 327 -15.58 3.32 -10.51
N LEU A 328 -14.88 3.95 -9.56
CA LEU A 328 -14.33 3.27 -8.39
C LEU A 328 -15.25 3.35 -7.18
N GLU A 329 -15.27 2.28 -6.40
CA GLU A 329 -16.06 2.13 -5.18
C GLU A 329 -15.64 3.05 -4.02
N LEU A 330 -14.40 3.56 -4.03
CA LEU A 330 -13.93 4.56 -3.07
C LEU A 330 -13.93 5.95 -3.73
N SER A 331 -14.86 6.80 -3.32
CA SER A 331 -15.12 8.10 -3.97
C SER A 331 -13.91 9.03 -4.06
N GLN A 332 -13.05 9.05 -3.03
CA GLN A 332 -11.85 9.89 -3.04
C GLN A 332 -10.79 9.38 -4.02
N TRP A 333 -10.72 8.06 -4.21
CA TRP A 333 -9.86 7.42 -5.21
C TRP A 333 -10.43 7.60 -6.61
N ASP A 334 -11.75 7.44 -6.78
CA ASP A 334 -12.43 7.68 -8.05
C ASP A 334 -12.17 9.11 -8.53
N ARG A 335 -12.34 10.11 -7.65
CA ARG A 335 -12.06 11.50 -7.98
C ARG A 335 -10.66 11.71 -8.56
N VAL A 336 -9.64 11.07 -7.99
CA VAL A 336 -8.26 11.17 -8.48
C VAL A 336 -8.10 10.47 -9.82
N GLN A 337 -8.69 9.27 -9.99
CA GLN A 337 -8.68 8.56 -11.27
C GLN A 337 -9.37 9.35 -12.38
N GLN A 338 -10.57 9.89 -12.11
CA GLN A 338 -11.33 10.67 -13.10
C GLN A 338 -10.61 11.98 -13.47
N ARG A 339 -9.90 12.61 -12.52
CA ARG A 339 -9.08 13.80 -12.76
C ARG A 339 -7.85 13.48 -13.62
N ASP A 340 -7.11 12.42 -13.26
CA ASP A 340 -5.79 12.18 -13.84
C ASP A 340 -5.82 11.36 -15.12
N LYS A 341 -6.80 10.45 -15.27
CA LYS A 341 -6.89 9.50 -16.39
C LYS A 341 -5.53 8.84 -16.72
N LEU A 342 -4.79 8.48 -15.66
CA LEU A 342 -3.39 8.08 -15.76
C LEU A 342 -3.21 6.81 -16.60
N THR A 343 -2.30 6.86 -17.59
CA THR A 343 -1.93 5.72 -18.44
C THR A 343 -0.44 5.37 -18.28
N GLY A 344 -0.16 4.10 -18.05
CA GLY A 344 1.21 3.57 -17.91
C GLY A 344 1.53 2.57 -19.01
N CYS A 345 1.98 3.06 -20.17
CA CYS A 345 2.31 2.22 -21.32
C CYS A 345 3.75 1.68 -21.20
N SER A 346 3.90 0.54 -20.53
CA SER A 346 5.19 -0.11 -20.29
C SER A 346 5.68 -0.91 -21.51
N LEU A 347 6.99 -1.11 -21.57
CA LEU A 347 7.69 -1.88 -22.59
C LEU A 347 8.51 -2.98 -21.92
N THR A 348 8.45 -4.21 -22.43
CA THR A 348 9.29 -5.34 -22.01
C THR A 348 10.00 -5.96 -23.21
N GLY A 349 11.03 -6.77 -22.98
CA GLY A 349 11.86 -7.34 -24.05
C GLY A 349 12.78 -6.32 -24.73
N TRP A 350 13.06 -5.19 -24.07
CA TRP A 350 13.84 -4.10 -24.67
C TRP A 350 15.25 -4.52 -25.04
N GLN A 351 16.00 -5.14 -24.12
CA GLN A 351 17.37 -5.54 -24.40
C GLN A 351 17.45 -6.65 -25.44
N ASP A 352 16.48 -7.57 -25.48
CA ASP A 352 16.39 -8.61 -26.50
C ASP A 352 16.18 -8.00 -27.90
N MET A 353 15.25 -7.03 -28.01
CA MET A 353 15.03 -6.26 -29.24
C MET A 353 16.28 -5.48 -29.66
N VAL A 354 16.94 -4.79 -28.73
CA VAL A 354 18.16 -4.02 -29.00
C VAL A 354 19.27 -4.92 -29.55
N ASN A 355 19.48 -6.07 -28.92
CA ASN A 355 20.51 -7.01 -29.33
C ASN A 355 20.20 -7.62 -30.70
N ALA A 356 18.95 -8.05 -30.93
CA ALA A 356 18.54 -8.67 -32.19
C ALA A 356 18.54 -7.70 -33.37
N ALA A 357 18.11 -6.45 -33.16
CA ALA A 357 18.08 -5.42 -34.19
C ALA A 357 19.38 -4.61 -34.31
N GLY A 358 20.39 -4.90 -33.47
CA GLY A 358 21.69 -4.23 -33.50
C GLY A 358 21.61 -2.72 -33.22
N LEU A 359 20.68 -2.26 -32.39
CA LEU A 359 20.44 -0.82 -32.19
C LEU A 359 21.51 -0.18 -31.30
N ASP A 360 22.10 0.90 -31.80
CA ASP A 360 22.96 1.75 -30.97
C ASP A 360 22.15 2.62 -30.00
N ARG A 361 22.85 3.39 -29.16
CA ARG A 361 22.24 4.22 -28.12
C ARG A 361 21.38 5.35 -28.69
N ASP A 362 21.77 5.94 -29.82
CA ASP A 362 21.07 7.07 -30.42
C ASP A 362 19.79 6.59 -31.12
N GLN A 363 19.85 5.43 -31.78
CA GLN A 363 18.70 4.73 -32.34
C GLN A 363 17.69 4.33 -31.25
N GLN A 364 18.17 3.76 -30.14
CA GLN A 364 17.33 3.46 -28.98
C GLN A 364 16.62 4.72 -28.44
N ALA A 365 17.37 5.82 -28.27
CA ALA A 365 16.81 7.07 -27.80
C ALA A 365 15.76 7.66 -28.77
N ALA A 366 16.00 7.53 -30.08
CA ALA A 366 15.05 7.94 -31.11
C ALA A 366 13.76 7.11 -31.06
N LEU A 367 13.88 5.78 -30.96
CA LEU A 367 12.73 4.88 -30.87
C LEU A 367 11.90 5.14 -29.60
N LEU A 368 12.55 5.32 -28.44
CA LEU A 368 11.86 5.65 -27.18
C LEU A 368 11.06 6.96 -27.28
N ARG A 369 11.60 7.98 -27.96
CA ARG A 369 10.86 9.23 -28.22
C ARG A 369 9.62 8.97 -29.08
N LYS A 370 9.76 8.25 -30.20
CA LYS A 370 8.63 7.90 -31.07
C LYS A 370 7.54 7.10 -30.32
N LEU A 371 7.93 6.16 -29.46
CA LEU A 371 6.99 5.36 -28.65
C LEU A 371 6.28 6.19 -27.59
N LYS A 372 7.00 7.12 -26.95
CA LYS A 372 6.41 8.07 -26.02
C LYS A 372 5.38 8.95 -26.73
N ASP A 373 5.76 9.55 -27.86
CA ASP A 373 4.89 10.43 -28.64
C ASP A 373 3.64 9.66 -29.13
N ALA A 374 3.83 8.44 -29.65
CA ALA A 374 2.71 7.58 -30.06
C ALA A 374 1.70 7.29 -28.92
N ALA A 375 2.18 7.07 -27.68
CA ALA A 375 1.29 6.85 -26.53
C ALA A 375 0.59 8.15 -26.08
N HIS A 376 1.29 9.28 -26.09
CA HIS A 376 0.75 10.59 -25.73
C HIS A 376 -0.32 11.04 -26.71
N ASP A 377 0.01 11.09 -28.01
CA ASP A 377 -0.88 11.54 -29.07
C ASP A 377 -2.16 10.69 -29.12
N GLU A 378 -2.03 9.38 -28.91
CA GLU A 378 -3.19 8.49 -28.92
C GLU A 378 -4.05 8.64 -27.67
N SER A 379 -3.45 8.87 -26.49
CA SER A 379 -4.21 9.13 -25.27
C SER A 379 -5.01 10.43 -25.41
N GLU A 380 -4.40 11.49 -25.95
CA GLU A 380 -5.07 12.78 -26.19
C GLU A 380 -6.18 12.66 -27.24
N ARG A 381 -5.90 12.03 -28.38
CA ARG A 381 -6.90 11.78 -29.42
C ARG A 381 -8.09 11.01 -28.87
N TYR A 382 -7.83 9.94 -28.12
CA TYR A 382 -8.89 9.08 -27.62
C TYR A 382 -9.69 9.72 -26.49
N ALA A 383 -9.07 10.57 -25.68
CA ALA A 383 -9.76 11.41 -24.70
C ALA A 383 -10.77 12.38 -25.35
N GLY A 384 -10.56 12.79 -26.60
CA GLY A 384 -11.52 13.59 -27.36
C GLY A 384 -12.65 12.79 -28.02
N GLU A 385 -12.54 11.47 -28.10
CA GLU A 385 -13.54 10.57 -28.70
C GLU A 385 -14.60 10.09 -27.68
N ILE A 386 -14.26 10.08 -26.38
CA ILE A 386 -15.09 9.58 -25.27
C ILE A 386 -15.42 10.75 -24.36
#